data_AF-A0AAU9AMY5-F1
#
_entry.id   AF-A0AAU9AMY5-F1
#
_cell.length_a   1.000
_cell.length_b   1.000
_cell.length_c   1.000
_cell.angle_alpha   90.00
_cell.angle_beta   90.00
_cell.angle_gamma   90.00
#
_symmetry.space_group_name_H-M   'P 1'
#
loop_
_entity.id
_entity.type
_entity.pdbx_description
1 polymer ?
#
loop_
_entity_poly.entity_id
_entity_poly.type
_entity_poly.pdbx_seq_one_letter_code
_entity_poly.pdbx_strand_id
1 'polypeptide(L)'
;MPAAAAPTAPQQPARRSRKRLWIVLALLLAALLALRWVSQPSQVSWIVLSQAGRALGLEISASGASEYRLRGIPMLEVRDLVARAPGSDKPLLRAKRVYLAAPWTTIRAAGAVLDIERVELDAPQLDLGELDRWLAARPPSPGPTPIPRLIRGARVSEGRAVGDGWSVENIGLEFAELDPDKPLRARVRGRALSAGVAVPFDLAATLHRPAAARGLGLSGALAVEAKDWRLPMRVRAGARLHDGPDGLGLDALRLGADTRYVSGDTDLPFAFGLAGPLRYRAGELTLAPMGAALRAAADSAVPNLDAGGRFGFGAALQLHWQGRIHAWPQAWPALPPPLGQSRTPLDFQLDYAGKADLSDTVALSTQRDQTRFDGRLRLPQMLAWIDAKDAAPLPPLSGRLSTPKIEISGAALEGVEVHIEDDPPAAASPAPAS
;
A
#
# COMPACT_ATOMS: atom_id res chain seq x y z
N MET A 1 110.31 -31.70 9.52
CA MET A 1 109.61 -30.70 8.66
C MET A 1 108.11 -30.94 8.80
N PRO A 2 107.31 -29.86 8.83
CA PRO A 2 105.95 -29.76 9.39
C PRO A 2 104.90 -30.34 8.41
N ALA A 3 103.66 -30.68 8.78
CA ALA A 3 102.60 -29.89 9.41
C ALA A 3 101.67 -30.81 10.25
N ALA A 4 101.37 -30.56 11.52
CA ALA A 4 100.38 -29.61 12.06
C ALA A 4 98.94 -29.85 11.53
N ALA A 5 97.85 -29.96 12.29
CA ALA A 5 97.54 -30.21 13.71
C ALA A 5 96.00 -30.40 13.81
N ALA A 6 95.54 -31.36 14.63
CA ALA A 6 94.26 -31.39 15.39
C ALA A 6 92.89 -31.34 14.63
N PRO A 7 91.74 -31.60 15.31
CA PRO A 7 91.39 -32.73 16.19
C PRO A 7 90.02 -33.38 15.85
N THR A 8 89.77 -34.53 16.49
CA THR A 8 88.48 -35.22 16.64
C THR A 8 87.40 -34.33 17.27
N ALA A 9 86.15 -34.40 16.78
CA ALA A 9 84.98 -33.94 17.52
C ALA A 9 83.79 -34.91 17.36
N PRO A 10 83.19 -35.40 18.46
CA PRO A 10 81.96 -36.20 18.46
C PRO A 10 80.70 -35.34 18.66
N GLN A 11 79.56 -35.90 18.23
CA GLN A 11 78.17 -35.62 18.65
C GLN A 11 77.55 -34.24 18.36
N GLN A 12 76.35 -34.25 17.75
CA GLN A 12 75.12 -33.92 18.49
C GLN A 12 73.83 -34.20 17.68
N PRO A 13 72.75 -34.69 18.33
CA PRO A 13 71.51 -35.09 17.69
C PRO A 13 70.64 -33.89 17.27
N ALA A 14 69.80 -34.15 16.28
CA ALA A 14 68.93 -33.19 15.59
C ALA A 14 68.07 -32.32 16.53
N ARG A 15 68.52 -31.08 16.76
CA ARG A 15 67.79 -30.01 17.47
C ARG A 15 66.75 -29.31 16.57
N ARG A 16 66.03 -30.06 15.71
CA ARG A 16 65.10 -29.53 14.69
C ARG A 16 63.59 -29.70 15.00
N SER A 17 63.17 -30.33 16.10
CA SER A 17 61.74 -30.60 16.35
C SER A 17 61.00 -29.60 17.26
N ARG A 18 61.69 -28.86 18.15
CA ARG A 18 61.01 -27.96 19.10
C ARG A 18 60.41 -26.70 18.43
N LYS A 19 61.06 -26.13 17.41
CA LYS A 19 60.52 -24.96 16.68
C LYS A 19 59.25 -25.30 15.87
N ARG A 20 59.17 -26.52 15.31
CA ARG A 20 57.97 -27.00 14.60
C ARG A 20 56.79 -27.21 15.56
N LEU A 21 57.06 -27.73 16.76
CA LEU A 21 56.06 -27.89 17.82
C LEU A 21 55.47 -26.54 18.25
N TRP A 22 56.30 -25.50 18.44
CA TRP A 22 55.84 -24.16 18.80
C TRP A 22 55.03 -23.47 17.67
N ILE A 23 55.39 -23.70 16.41
CA ILE A 23 54.62 -23.20 15.25
C ILE A 23 53.25 -23.90 15.17
N VAL A 24 53.20 -25.21 15.36
CA VAL A 24 51.93 -25.97 15.39
C VAL A 24 51.07 -25.54 16.58
N LEU A 25 51.66 -25.29 17.75
CA LEU A 25 50.95 -24.82 18.93
C LEU A 25 50.44 -23.37 18.75
N ALA A 26 51.22 -22.50 18.10
CA ALA A 26 50.80 -21.15 17.77
C ALA A 26 49.69 -21.12 16.69
N LEU A 27 49.74 -22.02 15.70
CA LEU A 27 48.67 -22.21 14.71
C LEU A 27 47.40 -22.78 15.34
N LEU A 28 47.52 -23.73 16.26
CA LEU A 28 46.40 -24.26 17.04
C LEU A 28 45.80 -23.19 17.95
N LEU A 29 46.63 -22.36 18.60
CA LEU A 29 46.20 -21.27 19.44
C LEU A 29 45.54 -20.15 18.61
N ALA A 30 46.09 -19.82 17.43
CA ALA A 30 45.50 -18.89 16.48
C ALA A 30 44.21 -19.44 15.87
N ALA A 31 44.12 -20.74 15.62
CA ALA A 31 42.90 -21.41 15.19
C ALA A 31 41.86 -21.46 16.32
N LEU A 32 42.25 -21.69 17.57
CA LEU A 32 41.39 -21.62 18.76
C LEU A 32 40.93 -20.19 19.04
N LEU A 33 41.80 -19.20 18.85
CA LEU A 33 41.48 -17.77 18.94
C LEU A 33 40.56 -17.36 17.80
N ALA A 34 40.80 -17.80 16.56
CA ALA A 34 39.94 -17.57 15.41
C ALA A 34 38.59 -18.29 15.55
N LEU A 35 38.57 -19.50 16.12
CA LEU A 35 37.35 -20.24 16.44
C LEU A 35 36.60 -19.55 17.58
N ARG A 36 37.31 -19.01 18.57
CA ARG A 36 36.77 -18.16 19.65
C ARG A 36 36.24 -16.83 19.12
N TRP A 37 36.91 -16.23 18.14
CA TRP A 37 36.56 -14.96 17.49
C TRP A 37 35.35 -15.14 16.56
N VAL A 38 35.35 -16.21 15.74
CA VAL A 38 34.18 -16.66 14.97
C VAL A 38 33.03 -17.05 15.89
N SER A 39 33.29 -17.59 17.08
CA SER A 39 32.27 -17.91 18.09
C SER A 39 31.67 -16.70 18.82
N GLN A 40 32.13 -15.47 18.53
CA GLN A 40 31.48 -14.26 19.04
C GLN A 40 30.34 -13.85 18.10
N PRO A 41 29.07 -13.94 18.53
CA PRO A 41 27.92 -13.81 17.64
C PRO A 41 27.78 -12.45 16.94
N SER A 42 28.34 -11.38 17.53
CA SER A 42 28.25 -10.01 17.01
C SER A 42 29.17 -9.72 15.81
N GLN A 43 30.23 -10.51 15.59
CA GLN A 43 31.26 -10.17 14.59
C GLN A 43 30.94 -10.76 13.21
N VAL A 44 30.37 -11.97 13.16
CA VAL A 44 29.96 -12.62 11.90
C VAL A 44 28.74 -11.91 11.29
N SER A 45 27.82 -11.41 12.12
CA SER A 45 26.68 -10.61 11.65
C SER A 45 27.15 -9.35 10.92
N TRP A 46 28.17 -8.64 11.42
CA TRP A 46 28.66 -7.42 10.77
C TRP A 46 29.21 -7.70 9.35
N ILE A 47 29.94 -8.79 9.15
CA ILE A 47 30.49 -9.13 7.82
C ILE A 47 29.36 -9.45 6.84
N VAL A 48 28.40 -10.29 7.25
CA VAL A 48 27.24 -10.66 6.41
C VAL A 48 26.38 -9.44 6.10
N LEU A 49 26.12 -8.57 7.09
CA LEU A 49 25.37 -7.33 6.92
C LEU A 49 26.12 -6.33 6.02
N SER A 50 27.45 -6.26 6.11
CA SER A 50 28.26 -5.40 5.24
C SER A 50 28.27 -5.88 3.79
N GLN A 51 28.19 -7.19 3.57
CA GLN A 51 28.12 -7.79 2.24
C GLN A 51 26.72 -7.66 1.64
N ALA A 52 25.68 -7.90 2.44
CA ALA A 52 24.30 -7.62 2.06
C ALA A 52 24.08 -6.13 1.75
N GLY A 53 24.63 -5.25 2.58
CA GLY A 53 24.62 -3.80 2.36
C GLY A 53 25.30 -3.40 1.06
N ARG A 54 26.49 -3.95 0.77
CA ARG A 54 27.18 -3.71 -0.52
C ARG A 54 26.38 -4.21 -1.73
N ALA A 55 25.75 -5.38 -1.65
CA ALA A 55 24.93 -5.92 -2.74
C ALA A 55 23.63 -5.12 -2.98
N LEU A 56 23.00 -4.68 -1.89
CA LEU A 56 21.77 -3.89 -1.93
C LEU A 56 22.03 -2.38 -2.13
N GLY A 57 23.28 -1.92 -2.02
CA GLY A 57 23.59 -0.49 -1.99
C GLY A 57 22.91 0.19 -0.79
N LEU A 58 22.97 -0.46 0.39
CA LEU A 58 22.39 0.00 1.64
C LEU A 58 23.44 -0.03 2.76
N GLU A 59 23.35 0.91 3.67
CA GLU A 59 24.08 0.88 4.93
C GLU A 59 23.24 0.10 5.95
N ILE A 60 23.65 -1.14 6.23
CA ILE A 60 22.93 -2.03 7.15
C ILE A 60 23.74 -2.18 8.43
N SER A 61 23.10 -1.87 9.55
CA SER A 61 23.66 -1.98 10.90
C SER A 61 22.71 -2.73 11.81
N ALA A 62 23.25 -3.29 12.89
CA ALA A 62 22.50 -3.97 13.93
C ALA A 62 23.17 -3.69 15.29
N SER A 63 22.36 -3.48 16.32
CA SER A 63 22.85 -3.12 17.66
C SER A 63 22.48 -4.14 18.74
N GLY A 64 21.54 -5.04 18.46
CA GLY A 64 21.11 -6.08 19.38
C GLY A 64 21.96 -7.36 19.31
N ALA A 65 21.65 -8.31 20.18
CA ALA A 65 22.27 -9.63 20.15
C ALA A 65 21.97 -10.34 18.82
N SER A 66 23.02 -10.75 18.12
CA SER A 66 22.92 -11.61 16.95
C SER A 66 23.08 -13.05 17.38
N GLU A 67 22.31 -13.98 16.81
CA GLU A 67 22.55 -15.41 16.95
C GLU A 67 22.80 -16.01 15.58
N TYR A 68 23.61 -17.06 15.53
CA TYR A 68 23.85 -17.76 14.27
C TYR A 68 24.07 -19.25 14.50
N ARG A 69 23.66 -20.06 13.54
CA ARG A 69 23.90 -21.51 13.53
C ARG A 69 24.41 -21.91 12.17
N LEU A 70 25.60 -22.52 12.11
CA LEU A 70 26.28 -22.90 10.86
C LEU A 70 26.17 -24.40 10.53
N ARG A 71 25.88 -25.24 11.53
CA ARG A 71 25.71 -26.68 11.33
C ARG A 71 24.30 -26.99 10.81
N GLY A 72 24.21 -27.76 9.73
CA GLY A 72 22.95 -28.05 9.04
C GLY A 72 22.59 -26.94 8.07
N ILE A 73 21.40 -26.34 8.23
CA ILE A 73 20.96 -25.18 7.46
C ILE A 73 21.46 -23.92 8.18
N PRO A 74 22.36 -23.12 7.56
CA PRO A 74 22.80 -21.86 8.11
C PRO A 74 21.65 -20.94 8.46
N MET A 75 21.74 -20.33 9.63
CA MET A 75 20.75 -19.41 10.16
C MET A 75 21.44 -18.22 10.81
N LEU A 76 20.83 -17.05 10.61
CA LEU A 76 21.21 -15.77 11.17
C LEU A 76 19.95 -15.11 11.76
N GLU A 77 20.01 -14.82 13.06
CA GLU A 77 19.06 -13.94 13.73
C GLU A 77 19.78 -12.64 14.09
N VAL A 78 19.21 -11.50 13.67
CA VAL A 78 19.73 -10.17 13.95
C VAL A 78 18.68 -9.37 14.67
N ARG A 79 19.08 -8.68 15.74
CA ARG A 79 18.20 -7.80 16.53
C ARG A 79 18.54 -6.34 16.32
N ASP A 80 17.49 -5.51 16.36
CA ASP A 80 17.58 -4.06 16.21
C ASP A 80 18.31 -3.66 14.93
N LEU A 81 17.84 -4.22 13.81
CA LEU A 81 18.38 -3.97 12.47
C LEU A 81 17.91 -2.60 11.97
N VAL A 82 18.83 -1.85 11.39
CA VAL A 82 18.58 -0.57 10.74
C VAL A 82 19.27 -0.57 9.38
N ALA A 83 18.50 -0.40 8.31
CA ALA A 83 19.00 -0.21 6.96
C ALA A 83 18.70 1.22 6.49
N ARG A 84 19.71 1.86 5.88
CA ARG A 84 19.64 3.22 5.35
C ARG A 84 20.13 3.25 3.91
N ALA A 85 19.59 4.16 3.11
CA ALA A 85 20.23 4.51 1.86
C ALA A 85 21.55 5.25 2.14
N PRO A 86 22.61 5.04 1.34
CA PRO A 86 23.87 5.77 1.52
C PRO A 86 23.64 7.28 1.53
N GLY A 87 24.15 7.96 2.56
CA GLY A 87 23.97 9.40 2.74
C GLY A 87 22.59 9.86 3.23
N SER A 88 21.67 8.95 3.59
CA SER A 88 20.38 9.29 4.21
C SER A 88 20.43 9.15 5.74
N ASP A 89 20.04 10.21 6.44
CA ASP A 89 19.90 10.19 7.90
C ASP A 89 18.63 9.47 8.37
N LYS A 90 17.67 9.29 7.46
CA LYS A 90 16.41 8.60 7.72
C LYS A 90 16.54 7.12 7.34
N PRO A 91 16.19 6.20 8.24
CA PRO A 91 16.25 4.78 7.93
C PRO A 91 15.10 4.35 7.02
N LEU A 92 15.47 3.59 5.99
CA LEU A 92 14.54 2.96 5.06
C LEU A 92 13.80 1.81 5.75
N LEU A 93 14.53 0.98 6.49
CA LEU A 93 13.97 -0.16 7.21
C LEU A 93 14.54 -0.22 8.63
N ARG A 94 13.66 -0.41 9.61
CA ARG A 94 14.02 -0.86 10.95
C ARG A 94 13.33 -2.19 11.23
N ALA A 95 13.94 -3.09 12.01
CA ALA A 95 13.26 -4.29 12.48
C ALA A 95 13.77 -4.69 13.86
N LYS A 96 12.87 -5.10 14.76
CA LYS A 96 13.27 -5.59 16.09
C LYS A 96 14.01 -6.91 15.98
N ARG A 97 13.54 -7.79 15.09
CA ARG A 97 14.19 -9.08 14.80
C ARG A 97 14.09 -9.39 13.31
N VAL A 98 15.19 -9.86 12.75
CA VAL A 98 15.27 -10.45 11.42
C VAL A 98 15.83 -11.85 11.57
N TYR A 99 15.09 -12.84 11.12
CA TYR A 99 15.54 -14.22 11.05
C TYR A 99 15.68 -14.62 9.58
N LEU A 100 16.84 -15.13 9.21
CA LEU A 100 17.13 -15.65 7.88
C LEU A 100 17.75 -17.03 8.02
N ALA A 101 17.15 -18.02 7.37
CA ALA A 101 17.74 -19.34 7.19
C ALA A 101 17.95 -19.59 5.69
N ALA A 102 19.16 -19.97 5.30
CA ALA A 102 19.53 -20.21 3.91
C ALA A 102 20.55 -21.37 3.81
N PRO A 103 20.38 -22.32 2.88
CA PRO A 103 21.35 -23.38 2.64
C PRO A 103 22.74 -22.85 2.28
N TRP A 104 23.78 -23.65 2.57
CA TRP A 104 25.15 -23.33 2.19
C TRP A 104 25.35 -23.18 0.68
N THR A 105 24.52 -23.83 -0.14
CA THR A 105 24.55 -23.71 -1.59
C THR A 105 24.21 -22.29 -2.02
N THR A 106 23.15 -21.70 -1.44
CA THR A 106 22.73 -20.31 -1.67
C THR A 106 23.79 -19.31 -1.23
N ILE A 107 24.36 -19.49 -0.04
CA ILE A 107 25.42 -18.60 0.48
C ILE A 107 26.66 -18.66 -0.40
N ARG A 108 27.10 -19.87 -0.79
CA ARG A 108 28.28 -20.06 -1.66
C ARG A 108 28.05 -19.59 -3.10
N ALA A 109 26.81 -19.64 -3.58
CA ALA A 109 26.43 -19.13 -4.90
C ALA A 109 26.41 -17.59 -4.96
N ALA A 110 26.55 -16.89 -3.82
CA ALA A 110 26.66 -15.44 -3.73
C ALA A 110 25.58 -14.67 -4.53
N GLY A 111 24.34 -15.19 -4.54
CA GLY A 111 23.20 -14.59 -5.24
C GLY A 111 22.89 -15.17 -6.62
N ALA A 112 23.71 -16.08 -7.16
CA ALA A 112 23.39 -16.80 -8.40
C ALA A 112 22.28 -17.85 -8.21
N VAL A 113 22.10 -18.35 -6.99
CA VAL A 113 21.00 -19.22 -6.58
C VAL A 113 20.35 -18.57 -5.36
N LEU A 114 19.02 -18.45 -5.39
CA LEU A 114 18.22 -17.76 -4.37
C LEU A 114 17.22 -18.70 -3.70
N ASP A 115 17.70 -19.87 -3.27
CA ASP A 115 16.93 -20.80 -2.46
C ASP A 115 17.09 -20.41 -0.99
N ILE A 116 16.04 -19.91 -0.37
CA ILE A 116 16.01 -19.49 1.03
C ILE A 116 15.11 -20.46 1.79
N GLU A 117 15.56 -20.88 2.97
CA GLU A 117 14.75 -21.80 3.79
C GLU A 117 13.60 -21.03 4.43
N ARG A 118 13.87 -19.91 5.09
CA ARG A 118 12.85 -19.14 5.84
C ARG A 118 13.29 -17.70 6.06
N VAL A 119 12.33 -16.79 6.05
CA VAL A 119 12.51 -15.38 6.44
C VAL A 119 11.46 -15.01 7.50
N GLU A 120 11.89 -14.40 8.60
CA GLU A 120 10.96 -13.75 9.54
C GLU A 120 11.39 -12.32 9.84
N LEU A 121 10.41 -11.43 9.93
CA LEU A 121 10.59 -10.04 10.32
C LEU A 121 9.61 -9.71 11.45
N ASP A 122 10.14 -9.27 12.59
CA ASP A 122 9.31 -8.82 13.71
C ASP A 122 9.39 -7.32 13.88
N ALA A 123 8.21 -6.71 13.96
CA ALA A 123 7.97 -5.27 13.97
C ALA A 123 8.82 -4.49 12.95
N PRO A 124 8.86 -4.90 11.65
CA PRO A 124 9.56 -4.11 10.65
C PRO A 124 8.86 -2.76 10.45
N GLN A 125 9.61 -1.68 10.38
CA GLN A 125 9.14 -0.34 10.05
C GLN A 125 9.78 0.08 8.74
N LEU A 126 8.97 0.27 7.71
CA LEU A 126 9.38 0.64 6.36
C LEU A 126 8.95 2.07 6.05
N ASP A 127 9.89 2.92 5.65
CA ASP A 127 9.61 4.25 5.10
C ASP A 127 9.55 4.15 3.58
N LEU A 128 8.36 4.35 3.01
CA LEU A 128 8.11 4.18 1.58
C LEU A 128 8.72 5.31 0.76
N GLY A 129 8.85 6.52 1.32
CA GLY A 129 9.50 7.64 0.65
C GLY A 129 11.03 7.42 0.54
N GLU A 130 11.66 6.83 1.55
CA GLU A 130 13.06 6.37 1.46
C GLU A 130 13.21 5.19 0.49
N LEU A 131 12.27 4.24 0.50
CA LEU A 131 12.28 3.09 -0.42
C LEU A 131 12.21 3.54 -1.88
N ASP A 132 11.28 4.43 -2.22
CA ASP A 132 11.12 4.95 -3.57
C ASP A 132 12.38 5.70 -4.02
N ARG A 133 12.98 6.53 -3.16
CA ARG A 133 14.26 7.20 -3.45
C ARG A 133 15.41 6.23 -3.67
N TRP A 134 15.51 5.19 -2.86
CA TRP A 134 16.51 4.14 -3.04
C TRP A 134 16.30 3.36 -4.33
N LEU A 135 15.07 2.96 -4.64
CA LEU A 135 14.71 2.26 -5.90
C LEU A 135 15.03 3.12 -7.13
N ALA A 136 14.73 4.43 -7.09
CA ALA A 136 15.02 5.36 -8.19
C ALA A 136 16.53 5.56 -8.43
N ALA A 137 17.36 5.40 -7.38
CA ALA A 137 18.81 5.48 -7.48
C ALA A 137 19.47 4.17 -7.96
N ARG A 138 18.71 3.07 -8.11
CA ARG A 138 19.27 1.79 -8.56
C ARG A 138 19.70 1.86 -10.03
N PRO A 139 20.85 1.28 -10.39
CA PRO A 139 21.23 1.12 -11.79
C PRO A 139 20.14 0.32 -12.53
N PRO A 140 19.86 0.64 -13.81
CA PRO A 140 18.96 -0.17 -14.62
C PRO A 140 19.47 -1.61 -14.65
N SER A 141 18.62 -2.55 -14.23
CA SER A 141 18.99 -3.96 -14.20
C SER A 141 18.83 -4.57 -15.60
N PRO A 142 19.81 -5.36 -16.09
CA PRO A 142 19.81 -5.91 -17.45
C PRO A 142 18.76 -7.01 -17.68
N GLY A 143 17.91 -7.31 -16.70
CA GLY A 143 16.84 -8.30 -16.78
C GLY A 143 15.92 -8.24 -15.57
N PRO A 144 14.83 -9.03 -15.57
CA PRO A 144 13.89 -9.09 -14.45
C PRO A 144 14.60 -9.54 -13.17
N THR A 145 14.25 -8.92 -12.05
CA THR A 145 14.82 -9.28 -10.74
C THR A 145 14.42 -10.71 -10.39
N PRO A 146 15.38 -11.63 -10.13
CA PRO A 146 15.06 -13.01 -9.84
C PRO A 146 14.30 -13.12 -8.51
N ILE A 147 13.14 -13.78 -8.54
CA ILE A 147 12.34 -14.04 -7.35
C ILE A 147 12.94 -15.24 -6.60
N PRO A 148 13.23 -15.13 -5.29
CA PRO A 148 13.77 -16.23 -4.53
C PRO A 148 12.75 -17.36 -4.36
N ARG A 149 13.24 -18.59 -4.18
CA ARG A 149 12.43 -19.70 -3.67
C ARG A 149 12.47 -19.68 -2.15
N LEU A 150 11.33 -19.74 -1.47
CA LEU A 150 11.24 -19.87 -0.01
C LEU A 150 10.59 -21.20 0.35
N ILE A 151 11.36 -22.14 0.89
CA ILE A 151 10.90 -23.51 1.16
C ILE A 151 9.92 -23.56 2.34
N ARG A 152 10.19 -22.80 3.39
CA ARG A 152 9.33 -22.66 4.59
C ARG A 152 8.74 -21.25 4.71
N GLY A 153 8.69 -20.56 3.58
CA GLY A 153 7.96 -19.31 3.40
C GLY A 153 8.55 -18.14 4.18
N ALA A 154 7.71 -17.12 4.39
CA ALA A 154 8.07 -15.98 5.20
C ALA A 154 6.93 -15.54 6.11
N ARG A 155 7.32 -14.88 7.20
CA ARG A 155 6.40 -14.28 8.17
C ARG A 155 6.83 -12.85 8.49
N VAL A 156 5.87 -11.94 8.48
CA VAL A 156 5.99 -10.60 9.05
C VAL A 156 5.00 -10.49 10.21
N SER A 157 5.48 -10.02 11.36
CA SER A 157 4.65 -9.73 12.52
C SER A 157 4.77 -8.25 12.90
N GLU A 158 3.65 -7.63 13.31
CA GLU A 158 3.60 -6.26 13.82
C GLU A 158 4.26 -5.20 12.91
N GLY A 159 4.24 -5.41 11.59
CA GLY A 159 4.89 -4.51 10.65
C GLY A 159 4.20 -3.14 10.58
N ARG A 160 4.96 -2.13 10.18
CA ARG A 160 4.47 -0.79 9.89
C ARG A 160 5.07 -0.29 8.59
N ALA A 161 4.25 0.29 7.74
CA ALA A 161 4.69 1.03 6.56
C ALA A 161 4.20 2.48 6.69
N VAL A 162 5.07 3.44 6.40
CA VAL A 162 4.76 4.88 6.49
C VAL A 162 5.00 5.52 5.13
N GLY A 163 4.03 6.30 4.68
CA GLY A 163 4.12 7.16 3.50
C GLY A 163 3.70 8.58 3.82
N ASP A 164 3.61 9.44 2.80
CA ASP A 164 3.24 10.84 2.97
C ASP A 164 1.74 10.97 3.30
N GLY A 165 1.43 11.29 4.56
CA GLY A 165 0.05 11.51 5.03
C GLY A 165 -0.76 10.23 5.32
N TRP A 166 -0.13 9.06 5.25
CA TRP A 166 -0.77 7.78 5.56
C TRP A 166 0.20 6.78 6.17
N SER A 167 -0.33 5.79 6.86
CA SER A 167 0.45 4.66 7.37
C SER A 167 -0.37 3.37 7.34
N VAL A 168 0.31 2.23 7.33
CA VAL A 168 -0.31 0.92 7.56
C VAL A 168 0.36 0.31 8.77
N GLU A 169 -0.43 -0.04 9.77
CA GLU A 169 0.03 -0.57 11.04
C GLU A 169 -0.39 -2.02 11.24
N ASN A 170 0.26 -2.71 12.18
CA ASN A 170 -0.02 -4.09 12.56
C ASN A 170 -0.02 -5.05 11.35
N ILE A 171 0.88 -4.80 10.40
CA ILE A 171 1.03 -5.60 9.19
C ILE A 171 1.43 -7.01 9.61
N GLY A 172 0.56 -7.96 9.31
CA GLY A 172 0.86 -9.39 9.36
C GLY A 172 0.88 -9.94 7.95
N LEU A 173 1.97 -10.59 7.55
CA LEU A 173 2.09 -11.31 6.29
C LEU A 173 2.55 -12.72 6.61
N GLU A 174 1.89 -13.73 6.04
CA GLU A 174 2.34 -15.11 6.17
C GLU A 174 2.04 -15.88 4.89
N PHE A 175 3.03 -16.66 4.44
CA PHE A 175 2.88 -17.67 3.39
C PHE A 175 3.79 -18.86 3.68
N ALA A 176 3.38 -20.05 3.24
CA ALA A 176 4.06 -21.30 3.57
C ALA A 176 5.26 -21.62 2.65
N GLU A 177 5.15 -21.29 1.36
CA GLU A 177 6.17 -21.54 0.34
C GLU A 177 6.11 -20.41 -0.70
N LEU A 178 7.25 -20.01 -1.22
CA LEU A 178 7.36 -19.22 -2.45
C LEU A 178 8.11 -20.05 -3.48
N ASP A 179 7.47 -20.37 -4.58
CA ASP A 179 8.12 -20.92 -5.77
C ASP A 179 7.79 -19.97 -6.93
N PRO A 180 8.78 -19.46 -7.67
CA PRO A 180 8.55 -18.47 -8.72
C PRO A 180 7.57 -18.94 -9.81
N ASP A 181 7.42 -20.25 -9.99
CA ASP A 181 6.60 -20.85 -11.04
C ASP A 181 5.28 -21.44 -10.53
N LYS A 182 5.04 -21.46 -9.21
CA LYS A 182 3.79 -21.96 -8.61
C LYS A 182 2.92 -20.84 -8.06
N PRO A 183 1.61 -21.08 -7.87
CA PRO A 183 0.77 -20.12 -7.16
C PRO A 183 1.22 -19.92 -5.71
N LEU A 184 1.49 -18.67 -5.33
CA LEU A 184 1.71 -18.27 -3.95
C LEU A 184 0.36 -17.96 -3.30
N ARG A 185 0.12 -18.47 -2.09
CA ARG A 185 -1.01 -18.07 -1.24
C ARG A 185 -0.49 -17.43 0.03
N ALA A 186 -0.99 -16.25 0.34
CA ALA A 186 -0.60 -15.50 1.52
C ALA A 186 -1.83 -14.98 2.27
N ARG A 187 -1.68 -14.74 3.57
CA ARG A 187 -2.62 -13.93 4.35
C ARG A 187 -1.97 -12.60 4.69
N VAL A 188 -2.69 -11.51 4.47
CA VAL A 188 -2.25 -10.15 4.76
C VAL A 188 -3.29 -9.49 5.66
N ARG A 189 -2.85 -8.99 6.80
CA ARG A 189 -3.69 -8.25 7.75
C ARG A 189 -3.02 -6.95 8.16
N GLY A 190 -3.81 -5.98 8.58
CA GLY A 190 -3.30 -4.71 9.07
C GLY A 190 -4.39 -3.66 9.22
N ARG A 191 -3.97 -2.43 9.48
CA ARG A 191 -4.85 -1.26 9.58
C ARG A 191 -4.20 -0.09 8.85
N ALA A 192 -4.77 0.33 7.73
CA ALA A 192 -4.35 1.56 7.07
C ALA A 192 -4.97 2.78 7.80
N LEU A 193 -4.24 3.89 7.85
CA LEU A 193 -4.64 5.12 8.53
C LEU A 193 -4.31 6.31 7.62
N SER A 194 -5.27 7.20 7.40
CA SER A 194 -5.05 8.46 6.69
C SER A 194 -6.14 9.47 7.07
N ALA A 195 -5.76 10.70 7.41
CA ALA A 195 -6.66 11.84 7.61
C ALA A 195 -8.00 11.53 8.34
N GLY A 196 -7.95 10.88 9.52
CA GLY A 196 -9.14 10.56 10.31
C GLY A 196 -9.95 9.34 9.84
N VAL A 197 -9.51 8.69 8.77
CA VAL A 197 -10.04 7.43 8.25
C VAL A 197 -9.11 6.28 8.64
N ALA A 198 -9.70 5.18 9.08
CA ALA A 198 -8.99 3.94 9.35
C ALA A 198 -9.59 2.78 8.54
N VAL A 199 -8.72 1.94 7.98
CA VAL A 199 -9.11 0.79 7.17
C VAL A 199 -8.47 -0.47 7.72
N PRO A 200 -9.06 -1.14 8.73
CA PRO A 200 -8.68 -2.49 9.11
C PRO A 200 -8.98 -3.47 7.97
N PHE A 201 -8.08 -4.41 7.72
CA PHE A 201 -8.23 -5.42 6.68
C PHE A 201 -7.65 -6.78 7.09
N ASP A 202 -8.25 -7.82 6.53
CA ASP A 202 -7.78 -9.20 6.60
C ASP A 202 -8.10 -9.91 5.29
N LEU A 203 -7.06 -10.12 4.49
CA LEU A 203 -7.13 -10.52 3.10
C LEU A 203 -6.31 -11.79 2.86
N ALA A 204 -6.92 -12.75 2.17
CA ALA A 204 -6.21 -13.82 1.50
C ALA A 204 -5.79 -13.33 0.11
N ALA A 205 -4.49 -13.40 -0.18
CA ALA A 205 -3.91 -13.05 -1.46
C ALA A 205 -3.42 -14.32 -2.19
N THR A 206 -3.61 -14.37 -3.50
CA THR A 206 -3.07 -15.40 -4.38
C THR A 206 -2.31 -14.75 -5.52
N LEU A 207 -1.05 -15.13 -5.74
CA LEU A 207 -0.26 -14.68 -6.87
C LEU A 207 0.03 -15.87 -7.79
N HIS A 208 -0.46 -15.82 -9.01
CA HIS A 208 -0.26 -16.85 -10.03
C HIS A 208 1.08 -16.64 -10.74
N ARG A 209 1.99 -17.62 -10.60
CA ARG A 209 3.34 -17.59 -11.19
C ARG A 209 4.07 -16.26 -10.94
N PRO A 210 4.55 -16.03 -9.71
CA PRO A 210 5.22 -14.80 -9.33
C PRO A 210 6.25 -14.30 -10.35
N ALA A 211 7.10 -15.19 -10.91
CA ALA A 211 8.13 -14.80 -11.87
C ALA A 211 7.58 -14.19 -13.17
N ALA A 212 6.36 -14.57 -13.55
CA ALA A 212 5.71 -14.14 -14.77
C ALA A 212 4.60 -13.10 -14.53
N ALA A 213 4.43 -12.62 -13.28
CA ALA A 213 3.49 -11.56 -12.92
C ALA A 213 2.03 -11.79 -13.40
N ARG A 214 1.61 -13.07 -13.55
CA ARG A 214 0.45 -13.40 -14.40
C ARG A 214 -0.90 -13.03 -13.82
N GLY A 215 -1.08 -13.06 -12.51
CA GLY A 215 -2.39 -12.82 -11.91
C GLY A 215 -2.33 -12.65 -10.40
N LEU A 216 -3.01 -11.62 -9.90
CA LEU A 216 -3.25 -11.37 -8.49
C LEU A 216 -4.74 -11.60 -8.19
N GLY A 217 -5.02 -12.39 -7.17
CA GLY A 217 -6.34 -12.54 -6.56
C GLY A 217 -6.30 -12.07 -5.11
N LEU A 218 -7.31 -11.33 -4.68
CA LEU A 218 -7.51 -10.89 -3.31
C LEU A 218 -8.93 -11.26 -2.87
N SER A 219 -9.09 -11.73 -1.64
CA SER A 219 -10.42 -11.93 -1.06
C SER A 219 -10.36 -11.82 0.45
N GLY A 220 -11.39 -11.27 1.07
CA GLY A 220 -11.42 -11.15 2.53
C GLY A 220 -12.33 -10.05 3.01
N ALA A 221 -12.05 -9.54 4.19
CA ALA A 221 -12.80 -8.46 4.82
C ALA A 221 -11.93 -7.22 4.95
N LEU A 222 -12.54 -6.06 4.76
CA LEU A 222 -12.01 -4.78 5.18
C LEU A 222 -13.16 -3.91 5.67
N ALA A 223 -12.88 -2.85 6.42
CA ALA A 223 -13.89 -1.86 6.74
C ALA A 223 -13.29 -0.47 6.57
N VAL A 224 -14.05 0.48 6.04
CA VAL A 224 -13.67 1.90 6.14
C VAL A 224 -14.34 2.46 7.38
N GLU A 225 -13.56 3.02 8.29
CA GLU A 225 -14.03 3.57 9.57
C GLU A 225 -13.66 5.05 9.63
N ALA A 226 -14.64 5.94 9.81
CA ALA A 226 -14.37 7.35 9.98
C ALA A 226 -15.44 8.00 10.86
N LYS A 227 -15.00 8.82 11.82
CA LYS A 227 -15.85 9.55 12.78
C LYS A 227 -16.98 8.65 13.34
N ASP A 228 -18.21 8.83 12.86
CA ASP A 228 -19.43 8.19 13.39
C ASP A 228 -19.97 7.09 12.46
N TRP A 229 -19.28 6.77 11.36
CA TRP A 229 -19.74 5.78 10.38
C TRP A 229 -18.70 4.69 10.10
N ARG A 230 -19.22 3.54 9.65
CA ARG A 230 -18.44 2.37 9.24
C ARG A 230 -18.99 1.81 7.95
N LEU A 231 -18.09 1.31 7.11
CA LEU A 231 -18.42 0.64 5.86
C LEU A 231 -17.69 -0.71 5.82
N PRO A 232 -18.14 -1.72 6.61
CA PRO A 232 -17.66 -3.09 6.49
C PRO A 232 -17.94 -3.66 5.10
N MET A 233 -16.93 -4.31 4.52
CA MET A 233 -16.92 -4.85 3.17
C MET A 233 -16.35 -6.26 3.15
N ARG A 234 -17.00 -7.16 2.40
CA ARG A 234 -16.39 -8.41 1.93
C ARG A 234 -15.98 -8.25 0.49
N VAL A 235 -14.67 -8.28 0.25
CA VAL A 235 -14.10 -7.95 -1.05
C VAL A 235 -13.63 -9.20 -1.79
N ARG A 236 -13.72 -9.16 -3.12
CA ARG A 236 -13.02 -10.04 -4.05
C ARG A 236 -12.43 -9.19 -5.15
N ALA A 237 -11.14 -9.31 -5.37
CA ALA A 237 -10.45 -8.64 -6.46
C ALA A 237 -9.63 -9.62 -7.29
N GLY A 238 -9.58 -9.37 -8.59
CA GLY A 238 -8.71 -10.06 -9.53
C GLY A 238 -8.05 -9.06 -10.46
N ALA A 239 -6.78 -9.24 -10.75
CA ALA A 239 -6.02 -8.40 -11.69
C ALA A 239 -4.83 -9.18 -12.25
N ARG A 240 -4.10 -8.61 -13.22
CA ARG A 240 -2.75 -9.05 -13.58
C ARG A 240 -1.76 -8.01 -13.07
N LEU A 241 -0.62 -8.45 -12.55
CA LEU A 241 0.41 -7.49 -12.13
C LEU A 241 1.00 -6.83 -13.37
N HIS A 242 1.27 -5.54 -13.27
CA HIS A 242 1.90 -4.75 -14.31
C HIS A 242 3.19 -4.14 -13.76
N ASP A 243 4.26 -4.34 -14.51
CA ASP A 243 5.56 -3.71 -14.28
C ASP A 243 6.09 -3.29 -15.66
N GLY A 244 6.09 -1.98 -15.90
CA GLY A 244 6.36 -1.42 -17.22
C GLY A 244 6.80 0.04 -17.18
N PRO A 245 7.09 0.65 -18.34
CA PRO A 245 7.57 2.02 -18.44
C PRO A 245 6.56 3.09 -17.96
N ASP A 246 5.28 2.72 -17.87
CA ASP A 246 4.18 3.52 -17.32
C ASP A 246 4.00 3.34 -15.80
N GLY A 247 4.90 2.60 -15.14
CA GLY A 247 4.93 2.40 -13.69
C GLY A 247 4.47 1.02 -13.25
N LEU A 248 4.38 0.84 -11.94
CA LEU A 248 3.84 -0.39 -11.33
C LEU A 248 2.32 -0.33 -11.33
N GLY A 249 1.64 -1.47 -11.45
CA GLY A 249 0.19 -1.42 -11.46
C GLY A 249 -0.52 -2.76 -11.52
N LEU A 250 -1.81 -2.66 -11.79
CA LEU A 250 -2.72 -3.78 -11.97
C LEU A 250 -3.46 -3.62 -13.30
N ASP A 251 -3.31 -4.59 -14.18
CA ASP A 251 -4.07 -4.70 -15.41
C ASP A 251 -5.40 -5.40 -15.17
N ALA A 252 -6.44 -4.88 -15.82
CA ALA A 252 -7.78 -5.47 -15.79
C ALA A 252 -8.25 -5.78 -14.36
N LEU A 253 -7.99 -4.85 -13.42
CA LEU A 253 -8.52 -4.95 -12.07
C LEU A 253 -10.04 -5.09 -12.16
N ARG A 254 -10.57 -6.05 -11.42
CA ARG A 254 -12.00 -6.23 -11.14
C ARG A 254 -12.12 -6.41 -9.65
N LEU A 255 -12.69 -5.43 -8.98
CA LEU A 255 -13.02 -5.43 -7.55
C LEU A 255 -14.53 -5.53 -7.42
N GLY A 256 -15.01 -6.49 -6.65
CA GLY A 256 -16.40 -6.57 -6.19
C GLY A 256 -16.42 -6.59 -4.67
N ALA A 257 -17.41 -5.93 -4.08
CA ALA A 257 -17.58 -5.87 -2.65
C ALA A 257 -19.06 -5.95 -2.26
N ASP A 258 -19.38 -6.85 -1.35
CA ASP A 258 -20.63 -6.80 -0.58
C ASP A 258 -20.37 -5.90 0.63
N THR A 259 -21.16 -4.84 0.78
CA THR A 259 -20.89 -3.78 1.74
C THR A 259 -22.16 -3.36 2.49
N ARG A 260 -21.93 -2.68 3.61
CA ARG A 260 -23.00 -2.14 4.44
C ARG A 260 -22.53 -0.82 5.03
N TYR A 261 -23.23 0.26 4.76
CA TYR A 261 -23.00 1.53 5.44
C TYR A 261 -23.73 1.51 6.79
N VAL A 262 -23.01 1.83 7.86
CA VAL A 262 -23.53 1.87 9.22
C VAL A 262 -23.20 3.22 9.84
N SER A 263 -24.21 3.97 10.30
CA SER A 263 -24.05 5.25 11.00
C SER A 263 -25.26 5.53 11.88
N GLY A 264 -25.09 5.56 13.21
CA GLY A 264 -26.21 5.62 14.16
C GLY A 264 -27.22 4.49 13.92
N ASP A 265 -28.49 4.85 13.69
CA ASP A 265 -29.57 3.90 13.37
C ASP A 265 -29.65 3.53 11.87
N THR A 266 -28.77 4.10 11.03
CA THR A 266 -28.72 3.83 9.59
C THR A 266 -27.92 2.56 9.32
N ASP A 267 -28.55 1.57 8.68
CA ASP A 267 -27.92 0.35 8.16
C ASP A 267 -28.36 0.15 6.70
N LEU A 268 -27.44 0.39 5.75
CA LEU A 268 -27.72 0.34 4.32
C LEU A 268 -26.82 -0.71 3.65
N PRO A 269 -27.33 -1.93 3.37
CA PRO A 269 -26.60 -2.92 2.60
C PRO A 269 -26.64 -2.62 1.09
N PHE A 270 -25.50 -2.79 0.42
CA PHE A 270 -25.38 -2.69 -1.04
C PHE A 270 -24.16 -3.47 -1.54
N ALA A 271 -24.07 -3.68 -2.85
CA ALA A 271 -22.89 -4.20 -3.52
C ALA A 271 -22.28 -3.12 -4.40
N PHE A 272 -20.95 -3.08 -4.44
CA PHE A 272 -20.18 -2.17 -5.27
C PHE A 272 -19.19 -2.96 -6.14
N GLY A 273 -19.06 -2.55 -7.39
CA GLY A 273 -18.08 -3.07 -8.33
C GLY A 273 -17.23 -1.96 -8.92
N LEU A 274 -15.95 -2.22 -9.12
CA LEU A 274 -15.00 -1.35 -9.79
C LEU A 274 -14.10 -2.15 -10.73
N ALA A 275 -13.85 -1.61 -11.92
CA ALA A 275 -12.98 -2.23 -12.88
C ALA A 275 -12.14 -1.21 -13.66
N GLY A 276 -10.92 -1.58 -14.04
CA GLY A 276 -10.03 -0.70 -14.82
C GLY A 276 -8.55 -1.07 -14.66
N PRO A 277 -7.63 -0.42 -15.36
CA PRO A 277 -6.20 -0.53 -15.09
C PRO A 277 -5.81 0.44 -13.96
N LEU A 278 -5.16 -0.07 -12.91
CA LEU A 278 -4.57 0.74 -11.85
C LEU A 278 -3.09 0.95 -12.14
N ARG A 279 -2.58 2.17 -11.98
CA ARG A 279 -1.17 2.52 -12.16
C ARG A 279 -0.68 3.39 -11.01
N TYR A 280 0.53 3.13 -10.54
CA TYR A 280 1.27 3.98 -9.62
C TYR A 280 2.56 4.44 -10.29
N ARG A 281 2.70 5.75 -10.47
CA ARG A 281 3.88 6.38 -11.07
C ARG A 281 4.14 7.73 -10.44
N ALA A 282 5.39 7.97 -10.04
CA ALA A 282 5.84 9.27 -9.51
C ALA A 282 4.95 9.81 -8.37
N GLY A 283 4.50 8.94 -7.46
CA GLY A 283 3.64 9.33 -6.34
C GLY A 283 2.15 9.49 -6.67
N GLU A 284 1.74 9.25 -7.92
CA GLU A 284 0.35 9.32 -8.35
C GLU A 284 -0.23 7.93 -8.63
N LEU A 285 -1.37 7.63 -8.01
CA LEU A 285 -2.21 6.47 -8.24
C LEU A 285 -3.33 6.84 -9.22
N THR A 286 -3.42 6.18 -10.36
CA THR A 286 -4.45 6.44 -11.38
C THR A 286 -5.23 5.18 -11.72
N LEU A 287 -6.52 5.33 -11.97
CA LEU A 287 -7.43 4.30 -12.45
C LEU A 287 -8.21 4.88 -13.62
N ALA A 288 -7.73 4.64 -14.84
CA ALA A 288 -8.25 5.25 -16.05
C ALA A 288 -8.01 4.34 -17.28
N PRO A 289 -9.07 3.95 -18.04
CA PRO A 289 -10.48 4.19 -17.74
C PRO A 289 -10.95 3.34 -16.55
N MET A 290 -11.91 3.87 -15.81
CA MET A 290 -12.57 3.19 -14.70
C MET A 290 -14.03 2.91 -15.07
N GLY A 291 -14.53 1.73 -14.72
CA GLY A 291 -15.95 1.42 -14.61
C GLY A 291 -16.33 1.18 -13.16
N ALA A 292 -17.53 1.63 -12.77
CA ALA A 292 -18.08 1.46 -11.44
C ALA A 292 -19.57 1.08 -11.52
N ALA A 293 -20.03 0.28 -10.57
CA ALA A 293 -21.41 -0.13 -10.45
C ALA A 293 -21.82 -0.17 -8.98
N LEU A 294 -23.01 0.32 -8.66
CA LEU A 294 -23.66 0.10 -7.36
C LEU A 294 -24.96 -0.66 -7.56
N ARG A 295 -25.20 -1.62 -6.66
CA ARG A 295 -26.41 -2.45 -6.64
C ARG A 295 -26.96 -2.52 -5.23
N ALA A 296 -28.23 -2.22 -5.04
CA ALA A 296 -28.94 -2.30 -3.77
C ALA A 296 -30.36 -2.83 -3.98
N ALA A 297 -31.02 -3.17 -2.88
CA ALA A 297 -32.44 -3.52 -2.89
C ALA A 297 -33.29 -2.32 -3.37
N ALA A 298 -34.48 -2.58 -3.91
CA ALA A 298 -35.31 -1.56 -4.54
C ALA A 298 -35.82 -0.49 -3.55
N ASP A 299 -35.96 -0.84 -2.29
CA ASP A 299 -36.36 0.00 -1.16
C ASP A 299 -35.17 0.70 -0.47
N SER A 300 -33.94 0.42 -0.90
CA SER A 300 -32.74 1.03 -0.34
C SER A 300 -32.62 2.52 -0.72
N ALA A 301 -32.06 3.31 0.19
CA ALA A 301 -31.62 4.68 -0.11
C ALA A 301 -30.38 4.72 -1.02
N VAL A 302 -29.70 3.59 -1.23
CA VAL A 302 -28.56 3.48 -2.15
C VAL A 302 -29.09 3.26 -3.58
N PRO A 303 -28.76 4.14 -4.55
CA PRO A 303 -29.23 3.99 -5.92
C PRO A 303 -28.52 2.83 -6.64
N ASN A 304 -29.27 2.16 -7.51
CA ASN A 304 -28.71 1.31 -8.55
C ASN A 304 -28.13 2.21 -9.65
N LEU A 305 -26.81 2.17 -9.86
CA LEU A 305 -26.15 2.99 -10.88
C LEU A 305 -25.00 2.27 -11.58
N ASP A 306 -24.74 2.69 -12.81
CA ASP A 306 -23.55 2.34 -13.58
C ASP A 306 -22.83 3.61 -14.01
N ALA A 307 -21.51 3.64 -13.84
CA ALA A 307 -20.68 4.78 -14.17
C ALA A 307 -19.38 4.35 -14.83
N GLY A 308 -18.83 5.23 -15.65
CA GLY A 308 -17.49 5.15 -16.20
C GLY A 308 -16.75 6.46 -15.95
N GLY A 309 -15.43 6.45 -16.03
CA GLY A 309 -14.67 7.65 -15.74
C GLY A 309 -13.18 7.44 -15.54
N ARG A 310 -12.61 8.29 -14.70
CA ARG A 310 -11.22 8.25 -14.26
C ARG A 310 -11.12 8.68 -12.81
N PHE A 311 -10.13 8.10 -12.14
CA PHE A 311 -9.73 8.46 -10.78
C PHE A 311 -8.23 8.69 -10.76
N GLY A 312 -7.78 9.73 -10.06
CA GLY A 312 -6.37 10.05 -9.84
C GLY A 312 -6.16 10.50 -8.40
N PHE A 313 -5.09 10.04 -7.77
CA PHE A 313 -4.74 10.39 -6.40
C PHE A 313 -3.22 10.57 -6.27
N GLY A 314 -2.80 11.81 -6.01
CA GLY A 314 -1.40 12.18 -5.80
C GLY A 314 -1.33 13.48 -5.00
N ALA A 315 -0.75 14.54 -5.58
CA ALA A 315 -0.78 15.89 -4.98
C ALA A 315 -2.21 16.44 -4.81
N ALA A 316 -3.14 16.01 -5.65
CA ALA A 316 -4.57 16.28 -5.57
C ALA A 316 -5.37 15.01 -5.88
N LEU A 317 -6.61 14.97 -5.40
CA LEU A 317 -7.62 13.99 -5.79
C LEU A 317 -8.35 14.50 -7.03
N GLN A 318 -8.43 13.65 -8.06
CA GLN A 318 -9.14 13.90 -9.30
C GLN A 318 -10.19 12.82 -9.52
N LEU A 319 -11.42 13.23 -9.77
CA LEU A 319 -12.54 12.34 -10.07
C LEU A 319 -13.31 12.92 -11.26
N HIS A 320 -13.48 12.12 -12.30
CA HIS A 320 -14.40 12.45 -13.37
C HIS A 320 -15.22 11.20 -13.64
N TRP A 321 -16.50 11.25 -13.28
CA TRP A 321 -17.46 10.16 -13.39
C TRP A 321 -18.62 10.60 -14.26
N GLN A 322 -19.05 9.71 -15.13
CA GLN A 322 -20.26 9.87 -15.92
C GLN A 322 -21.03 8.57 -15.88
N GLY A 323 -22.34 8.64 -15.67
CA GLY A 323 -23.12 7.44 -15.43
C GLY A 323 -24.61 7.67 -15.45
N ARG A 324 -25.33 6.65 -15.03
CA ARG A 324 -26.80 6.64 -14.99
C ARG A 324 -27.26 6.03 -13.70
N ILE A 325 -28.21 6.68 -13.04
CA ILE A 325 -29.01 6.09 -11.97
C ILE A 325 -30.26 5.50 -12.61
N HIS A 326 -30.44 4.18 -12.47
CA HIS A 326 -31.48 3.43 -13.20
C HIS A 326 -32.90 3.80 -12.77
N ALA A 327 -33.09 4.13 -11.49
CA ALA A 327 -34.36 4.54 -10.93
C ALA A 327 -34.14 5.49 -9.76
N TRP A 328 -35.05 6.45 -9.60
CA TRP A 328 -35.08 7.30 -8.40
C TRP A 328 -35.35 6.44 -7.17
N PRO A 329 -34.46 6.42 -6.15
CA PRO A 329 -34.69 5.62 -4.95
C PRO A 329 -35.97 6.04 -4.22
N GLN A 330 -36.73 5.07 -3.72
CA GLN A 330 -37.98 5.35 -3.00
C GLN A 330 -37.77 6.07 -1.67
N ALA A 331 -36.61 5.83 -1.03
CA ALA A 331 -36.23 6.50 0.20
C ALA A 331 -35.76 7.95 -0.01
N TRP A 332 -35.57 8.39 -1.27
CA TRP A 332 -35.24 9.79 -1.55
C TRP A 332 -36.51 10.65 -1.58
N PRO A 333 -36.39 11.98 -1.33
CA PRO A 333 -37.52 12.88 -1.44
C PRO A 333 -38.26 12.75 -2.78
N ALA A 334 -39.59 12.78 -2.73
CA ALA A 334 -40.40 12.69 -3.93
C ALA A 334 -40.15 13.90 -4.84
N LEU A 335 -39.91 13.63 -6.12
CA LEU A 335 -39.77 14.69 -7.11
C LEU A 335 -41.15 15.21 -7.53
N PRO A 336 -41.31 16.54 -7.72
CA PRO A 336 -42.57 17.11 -8.18
C PRO A 336 -42.96 16.61 -9.57
N PRO A 337 -44.26 16.49 -9.90
CA PRO A 337 -44.71 16.11 -11.23
C PRO A 337 -44.26 17.10 -12.31
N PRO A 338 -44.01 16.63 -13.55
CA PRO A 338 -44.01 15.23 -13.99
C PRO A 338 -42.68 14.49 -13.70
N LEU A 339 -41.69 15.14 -13.08
CA LEU A 339 -40.33 14.59 -12.88
C LEU A 339 -40.32 13.28 -12.08
N GLY A 340 -41.16 13.21 -11.04
CA GLY A 340 -41.33 12.00 -10.22
C GLY A 340 -42.12 10.87 -10.90
N GLN A 341 -42.83 11.17 -11.99
CA GLN A 341 -43.61 10.19 -12.75
C GLN A 341 -42.78 9.54 -13.87
N SER A 342 -41.70 10.20 -14.29
CA SER A 342 -40.78 9.66 -15.28
C SER A 342 -40.03 8.43 -14.75
N ARG A 343 -39.88 7.43 -15.62
CA ARG A 343 -39.08 6.22 -15.39
C ARG A 343 -37.76 6.23 -16.15
N THR A 344 -37.45 7.33 -16.84
CA THR A 344 -36.18 7.48 -17.56
C THR A 344 -35.03 7.50 -16.54
N PRO A 345 -33.92 6.80 -16.81
CA PRO A 345 -32.71 6.90 -15.99
C PRO A 345 -32.27 8.35 -15.82
N LEU A 346 -31.69 8.67 -14.66
CA LEU A 346 -31.07 9.96 -14.41
C LEU A 346 -29.60 9.86 -14.84
N ASP A 347 -29.26 10.50 -15.95
CA ASP A 347 -27.88 10.65 -16.37
C ASP A 347 -27.18 11.66 -15.46
N PHE A 348 -25.93 11.40 -15.11
CA PHE A 348 -25.13 12.30 -14.30
C PHE A 348 -23.70 12.39 -14.81
N GLN A 349 -23.08 13.54 -14.56
CA GLN A 349 -21.66 13.78 -14.66
C GLN A 349 -21.19 14.46 -13.37
N LEU A 350 -20.14 13.93 -12.76
CA LEU A 350 -19.51 14.45 -11.56
C LEU A 350 -18.03 14.70 -11.85
N ASP A 351 -17.60 15.92 -11.59
CA ASP A 351 -16.23 16.38 -11.75
C ASP A 351 -15.71 16.94 -10.42
N TYR A 352 -14.56 16.45 -9.99
CA TYR A 352 -13.87 16.91 -8.79
C TYR A 352 -12.36 16.96 -9.04
N ALA A 353 -11.74 18.07 -8.64
CA ALA A 353 -10.30 18.23 -8.62
C ALA A 353 -9.93 19.09 -7.41
N GLY A 354 -9.30 18.49 -6.40
CA GLY A 354 -9.03 19.20 -5.15
C GLY A 354 -8.40 18.32 -4.07
N LYS A 355 -8.55 18.74 -2.81
CA LYS A 355 -8.02 18.03 -1.64
C LYS A 355 -8.60 16.63 -1.47
N ALA A 356 -7.84 15.73 -0.84
CA ALA A 356 -8.27 14.36 -0.56
C ALA A 356 -9.45 14.26 0.43
N ASP A 357 -9.71 15.32 1.20
CA ASP A 357 -10.80 15.42 2.18
C ASP A 357 -12.16 15.79 1.55
N LEU A 358 -12.23 15.92 0.22
CA LEU A 358 -13.45 16.29 -0.54
C LEU A 358 -14.01 17.68 -0.17
N SER A 359 -13.19 18.57 0.41
CA SER A 359 -13.64 19.89 0.86
C SER A 359 -13.74 20.94 -0.24
N ASP A 360 -13.10 20.69 -1.38
CA ASP A 360 -13.15 21.59 -2.53
C ASP A 360 -14.45 21.42 -3.33
N THR A 361 -14.63 22.27 -4.34
CA THR A 361 -15.87 22.32 -5.12
C THR A 361 -16.00 21.11 -6.04
N VAL A 362 -17.17 20.45 -5.97
CA VAL A 362 -17.63 19.42 -6.91
C VAL A 362 -18.53 20.09 -7.95
N ALA A 363 -18.33 19.79 -9.23
CA ALA A 363 -19.28 20.11 -10.28
C ALA A 363 -20.16 18.88 -10.58
N LEU A 364 -21.46 19.10 -10.68
CA LEU A 364 -22.47 18.07 -10.90
C LEU A 364 -23.41 18.53 -12.02
N SER A 365 -23.49 17.74 -13.09
CA SER A 365 -24.52 17.86 -14.11
C SER A 365 -25.43 16.65 -14.03
N THR A 366 -26.73 16.84 -14.15
CA THR A 366 -27.70 15.76 -14.23
C THR A 366 -28.76 16.05 -15.28
N GLN A 367 -29.22 15.00 -15.94
CA GLN A 367 -30.29 15.10 -16.93
C GLN A 367 -31.27 13.94 -16.77
N ARG A 368 -32.56 14.28 -16.77
CA ARG A 368 -33.65 13.33 -16.94
C ARG A 368 -34.65 13.90 -17.92
N ASP A 369 -34.92 13.17 -18.99
CA ASP A 369 -35.74 13.64 -20.09
C ASP A 369 -35.22 14.99 -20.64
N GLN A 370 -36.05 16.03 -20.59
CA GLN A 370 -35.70 17.40 -20.98
C GLN A 370 -35.28 18.27 -19.78
N THR A 371 -35.35 17.74 -18.55
CA THR A 371 -34.96 18.45 -17.34
C THR A 371 -33.47 18.31 -17.11
N ARG A 372 -32.80 19.45 -16.91
CA ARG A 372 -31.35 19.54 -16.74
C ARG A 372 -31.02 20.33 -15.50
N PHE A 373 -30.04 19.87 -14.75
CA PHE A 373 -29.45 20.60 -13.65
C PHE A 373 -27.93 20.63 -13.82
N ASP A 374 -27.36 21.82 -13.76
CA ASP A 374 -25.92 22.04 -13.77
C ASP A 374 -25.56 22.87 -12.56
N GLY A 375 -24.75 22.32 -11.66
CA GLY A 375 -24.44 22.95 -10.38
C GLY A 375 -23.05 22.68 -9.86
N ARG A 376 -22.69 23.46 -8.84
CA ARG A 376 -21.45 23.36 -8.07
C ARG A 376 -21.80 23.39 -6.59
N LEU A 377 -21.19 22.49 -5.83
CA LEU A 377 -21.39 22.37 -4.39
C LEU A 377 -20.09 21.98 -3.69
N ARG A 378 -20.02 22.24 -2.38
CA ARG A 378 -18.97 21.69 -1.52
C ARG A 378 -19.58 20.62 -0.64
N LEU A 379 -19.05 19.40 -0.71
CA LEU A 379 -19.63 18.25 -0.03
C LEU A 379 -19.77 18.46 1.49
N PRO A 380 -18.77 19.01 2.22
CA PRO A 380 -18.92 19.24 3.66
C PRO A 380 -20.03 20.23 4.02
N GLN A 381 -20.22 21.28 3.21
CA GLN A 381 -21.29 22.27 3.43
C GLN A 381 -22.66 21.66 3.16
N MET A 382 -22.78 20.87 2.09
CA MET A 382 -24.01 20.14 1.77
C MET A 382 -24.41 19.16 2.89
N LEU A 383 -23.46 18.37 3.39
CA LEU A 383 -23.71 17.43 4.48
C LEU A 383 -24.10 18.15 5.78
N ALA A 384 -23.42 19.23 6.14
CA ALA A 384 -23.77 20.04 7.30
C ALA A 384 -25.17 20.66 7.19
N TRP A 385 -25.58 21.05 5.98
CA TRP A 385 -26.92 21.56 5.71
C TRP A 385 -27.99 20.46 5.85
N ILE A 386 -27.74 19.25 5.34
CA ILE A 386 -28.66 18.10 5.49
C ILE A 386 -28.86 17.73 6.96
N ASP A 387 -27.79 17.79 7.77
CA ASP A 387 -27.83 17.41 9.19
C ASP A 387 -28.43 18.51 10.10
N ALA A 388 -28.56 19.75 9.60
CA ALA A 388 -29.06 20.87 10.38
C ALA A 388 -30.59 20.82 10.54
N LYS A 389 -31.06 20.78 11.79
CA LYS A 389 -32.50 20.75 12.12
C LYS A 389 -33.26 22.00 11.65
N ASP A 390 -32.59 23.15 11.64
CA ASP A 390 -33.11 24.45 11.20
C ASP A 390 -32.29 25.00 10.03
N ALA A 391 -32.01 24.14 9.04
CA ALA A 391 -31.25 24.52 7.86
C ALA A 391 -31.94 25.63 7.06
N ALA A 392 -31.16 26.46 6.38
CA ALA A 392 -31.69 27.41 5.40
C ALA A 392 -32.56 26.67 4.36
N PRO A 393 -33.64 27.27 3.85
CA PRO A 393 -34.57 26.57 2.95
C PRO A 393 -33.93 26.17 1.61
N LEU A 394 -32.84 26.85 1.21
CA LEU A 394 -32.08 26.52 0.01
C LEU A 394 -30.78 25.81 0.40
N PRO A 395 -30.39 24.74 -0.34
CA PRO A 395 -29.12 24.08 -0.13
C PRO A 395 -27.94 24.97 -0.53
N PRO A 396 -26.76 24.83 0.12
CA PRO A 396 -25.55 25.61 -0.18
C PRO A 396 -24.91 25.09 -1.46
N LEU A 397 -25.52 25.42 -2.59
CA LEU A 397 -25.06 25.11 -3.93
C LEU A 397 -25.31 26.30 -4.84
N SER A 398 -24.55 26.39 -5.92
CA SER A 398 -24.83 27.30 -7.04
C SER A 398 -25.17 26.47 -8.27
N GLY A 399 -26.11 26.92 -9.10
CA GLY A 399 -26.47 26.16 -10.29
C GLY A 399 -27.71 26.66 -11.03
N ARG A 400 -27.99 25.99 -12.14
CA ARG A 400 -29.16 26.25 -12.99
C ARG A 400 -29.95 24.95 -13.16
N LEU A 401 -31.24 25.02 -12.85
CA LEU A 401 -32.22 23.99 -13.21
C LEU A 401 -33.07 24.53 -14.37
N SER A 402 -33.21 23.74 -15.43
CA SER A 402 -34.13 24.01 -16.53
C SER A 402 -35.08 22.83 -16.68
N THR A 403 -36.39 23.09 -16.67
CA THR A 403 -37.42 22.06 -16.85
C THR A 403 -38.59 22.59 -17.68
N PRO A 404 -39.10 21.82 -18.67
CA PRO A 404 -40.21 22.28 -19.50
C PRO A 404 -41.49 22.50 -18.70
N LYS A 405 -41.72 21.69 -17.66
CA LYS A 405 -42.90 21.77 -16.81
C LYS A 405 -42.56 21.28 -15.40
N ILE A 406 -43.17 21.90 -14.39
CA ILE A 406 -43.14 21.42 -13.01
C ILE A 406 -44.44 21.82 -12.31
N GLU A 407 -44.95 20.96 -11.45
CA GLU A 407 -46.14 21.21 -10.63
C GLU A 407 -45.74 21.33 -9.16
N ILE A 408 -45.99 22.49 -8.55
CA ILE A 408 -45.67 22.78 -7.15
C ILE A 408 -46.94 23.29 -6.46
N SER A 409 -47.36 22.62 -5.39
CA SER A 409 -48.53 23.01 -4.59
C SER A 409 -49.81 23.24 -5.42
N GLY A 410 -50.01 22.47 -6.49
CA GLY A 410 -51.16 22.55 -7.39
C GLY A 410 -51.05 23.59 -8.52
N ALA A 411 -49.99 24.41 -8.56
CA ALA A 411 -49.71 25.31 -9.66
C ALA A 411 -48.82 24.61 -10.71
N ALA A 412 -49.25 24.62 -11.97
CA ALA A 412 -48.44 24.16 -13.10
C ALA A 412 -47.64 25.33 -13.68
N LEU A 413 -46.32 25.17 -13.70
CA LEU A 413 -45.38 26.14 -14.28
C LEU A 413 -44.78 25.56 -15.55
N GLU A 414 -44.69 26.35 -16.61
CA GLU A 414 -44.12 25.97 -17.91
C GLU A 414 -42.85 26.78 -18.21
N GLY A 415 -41.88 26.16 -18.88
CA GLY A 415 -40.61 26.79 -19.26
C GLY A 415 -39.78 27.26 -18.06
N VAL A 416 -39.76 26.47 -16.97
CA VAL A 416 -39.16 26.89 -15.71
C VAL A 416 -37.64 26.90 -15.79
N GLU A 417 -37.07 28.01 -15.39
CA GLU A 417 -35.65 28.17 -15.11
C GLU A 417 -35.47 28.62 -13.65
N VAL A 418 -34.67 27.87 -12.90
CA VAL A 418 -34.28 28.24 -11.53
C VAL A 418 -32.78 28.46 -11.50
N HIS A 419 -32.36 29.63 -11.03
CA HIS A 419 -30.95 29.96 -10.83
C HIS A 419 -30.73 30.06 -9.32
N ILE A 420 -29.73 29.36 -8.83
CA ILE A 420 -29.34 29.32 -7.42
C ILE A 420 -27.95 29.94 -7.37
N GLU A 421 -27.84 31.06 -6.65
CA GLU A 421 -26.58 31.76 -6.43
C GLU A 421 -26.27 31.68 -4.93
N ASP A 422 -25.02 31.33 -4.61
CA ASP A 422 -24.54 31.37 -3.22
C ASP A 422 -24.17 32.83 -2.93
N ASP A 423 -24.80 33.43 -1.92
CA ASP A 423 -24.54 34.83 -1.56
C ASP A 423 -23.07 34.94 -1.12
N PRO A 424 -22.26 35.85 -1.70
CA PRO A 424 -20.88 36.01 -1.27
C PRO A 424 -20.86 36.32 0.23
N PRO A 425 -19.92 35.75 1.02
CA PRO A 425 -19.82 36.07 2.44
C PRO A 425 -19.74 37.58 2.57
N ALA A 426 -20.68 38.17 3.33
CA ALA A 426 -20.80 39.61 3.48
C ALA A 426 -19.42 40.22 3.75
N ALA A 427 -18.96 41.08 2.85
CA ALA A 427 -17.70 41.79 3.01
C ALA A 427 -17.73 42.48 4.38
N ALA A 428 -16.77 42.14 5.24
CA ALA A 428 -16.63 42.76 6.55
C ALA A 428 -16.68 44.29 6.36
N SER A 429 -17.69 44.93 6.95
CA SER A 429 -17.79 46.38 6.93
C SER A 429 -16.50 46.97 7.46
N PRO A 430 -15.87 47.94 6.78
CA PRO A 430 -14.67 48.57 7.29
C PRO A 430 -15.00 49.20 8.64
N ALA A 431 -14.25 48.80 9.66
CA ALA A 431 -14.34 49.38 10.99
C ALA A 431 -14.16 50.91 10.89
N PRO A 432 -14.96 51.71 11.61
CA PRO A 432 -14.81 53.15 11.58
C PRO A 432 -13.44 53.52 12.14
N ALA A 433 -12.70 54.33 11.38
CA ALA A 433 -11.43 54.89 11.80
C ALA A 433 -11.65 55.71 13.09
N SER A 434 -10.86 55.40 14.12
CA SER A 434 -10.73 56.20 15.34
C SER A 434 -9.53 57.13 15.24
#